data_AF-A0A968W0G9-F1
#
_entry.id   AF-A0A968W0G9-F1
#
_cell.length_a   1.000
_cell.length_b   1.000
_cell.length_c   1.000
_cell.angle_alpha   90.00
_cell.angle_beta   90.00
_cell.angle_gamma   90.00
#
_symmetry.space_group_name_H-M   'P 1'
#
loop_
_entity.id
_entity.type
_entity.pdbx_description
1 polymer ?
#
loop_
_entity_poly.entity_id
_entity_poly.type
_entity_poly.pdbx_seq_one_letter_code
_entity_poly.pdbx_strand_id
1 'polypeptide(L)' 'MRRASFSIVLNLAEGSGRFSKADRKNFFVIARSPVFECVAILDVLKDEGELDNNKFRSFYDGAEELSKIIFAIIKKLQ' A
#
# COMPACT_ATOMS: atom_id res chain seq x y z
N MET A 1 -3.41 -2.67 -11.59
CA MET A 1 -3.87 -2.64 -10.17
C MET A 1 -3.71 -3.99 -9.46
N ARG A 2 -4.25 -5.11 -9.99
CA ARG A 2 -4.24 -6.43 -9.34
C ARG A 2 -2.87 -6.88 -8.78
N ARG A 3 -1.81 -6.71 -9.57
CA ARG A 3 -0.46 -7.14 -9.18
C ARG A 3 0.10 -6.29 -8.03
N ALA A 4 -0.11 -4.97 -8.09
CA ALA A 4 0.30 -4.05 -7.04
C ALA A 4 -0.47 -4.31 -5.74
N SER A 5 -1.80 -4.47 -5.81
CA SER A 5 -2.62 -4.75 -4.63
C SER A 5 -2.26 -6.08 -3.97
N PHE A 6 -2.00 -7.13 -4.74
CA PHE A 6 -1.54 -8.41 -4.20
C PHE A 6 -0.15 -8.32 -3.57
N SER A 7 0.77 -7.55 -4.17
CA SER A 7 2.10 -7.34 -3.59
C SER A 7 2.01 -6.74 -2.18
N ILE A 8 1.09 -5.79 -1.94
CA ILE A 8 0.88 -5.21 -0.60
C ILE A 8 0.50 -6.29 0.40
N VAL A 9 -0.54 -7.07 0.10
CA VAL A 9 -1.08 -8.09 1.03
C VAL A 9 -0.07 -9.20 1.29
N LEU A 10 0.60 -9.70 0.24
CA LEU A 10 1.58 -10.77 0.36
C LEU A 10 2.78 -10.35 1.21
N ASN A 11 3.33 -9.15 0.98
CA ASN A 11 4.47 -8.67 1.77
C ASN A 11 4.08 -8.36 3.22
N LEU A 12 2.86 -7.89 3.50
CA LEU A 12 2.38 -7.72 4.88
C LEU A 12 2.24 -9.07 5.60
N ALA A 13 1.67 -10.07 4.92
CA ALA A 13 1.51 -11.41 5.48
C ALA A 13 2.87 -12.06 5.76
N GLU A 14 3.77 -12.01 4.78
CA GLU A 14 5.10 -12.59 4.89
C GLU A 14 5.94 -11.88 5.95
N GLY A 15 5.91 -10.54 5.98
CA GLY A 15 6.54 -9.74 7.02
C GLY A 15 6.04 -10.13 8.40
N SER A 16 4.73 -10.29 8.59
CA SER A 16 4.15 -10.66 9.88
C SER A 16 4.63 -12.01 10.42
N GLY A 17 5.04 -12.92 9.55
CA GLY A 17 5.60 -14.23 9.92
C GLY A 17 7.10 -14.23 10.26
N ARG A 18 7.81 -13.11 10.11
CA ARG A 18 9.26 -13.04 10.39
C ARG A 18 9.57 -12.81 11.87
N PHE A 19 10.60 -13.50 12.36
CA PHE A 19 11.04 -13.41 13.77
C PHE A 19 11.80 -12.12 14.07
N SER A 20 12.79 -11.79 13.23
CA SER A 20 13.66 -10.63 13.48
C SER A 20 12.92 -9.32 13.17
N LYS A 21 13.24 -8.25 13.91
CA LYS A 21 12.71 -6.91 13.60
C LYS A 21 13.18 -6.42 12.22
N ALA A 22 14.42 -6.73 11.86
CA ALA A 22 15.02 -6.33 10.59
C ALA A 22 14.28 -6.94 9.39
N ASP A 23 13.99 -8.25 9.43
CA ASP A 23 13.28 -8.93 8.35
C ASP A 23 11.84 -8.42 8.21
N ARG A 24 11.12 -8.27 9.33
CA ARG A 24 9.78 -7.65 9.35
C ARG A 24 9.79 -6.28 8.66
N LYS A 25 10.77 -5.45 9.02
CA LYS A 25 10.91 -4.10 8.47
C LYS A 25 11.13 -4.14 6.96
N ASN A 26 11.99 -5.03 6.46
CA ASN A 26 12.25 -5.17 5.03
C ASN A 26 10.96 -5.48 4.26
N PHE A 27 10.18 -6.46 4.71
CA PHE A 27 8.90 -6.80 4.08
C PHE A 27 7.88 -5.66 4.15
N PHE A 28 7.77 -4.95 5.28
CA PHE A 28 6.83 -3.83 5.39
C PHE A 28 7.24 -2.61 4.55
N VAL A 29 8.55 -2.38 4.37
CA VAL A 29 9.05 -1.38 3.41
C VAL A 29 8.64 -1.75 1.99
N ILE A 30 8.83 -3.01 1.60
CA ILE A 30 8.42 -3.52 0.28
C ILE A 30 6.90 -3.41 0.11
N ALA A 31 6.10 -3.75 1.13
CA ALA A 31 4.65 -3.65 1.09
C ALA A 31 4.12 -2.22 0.87
N ARG A 32 4.88 -1.19 1.29
CA ARG A 32 4.45 0.20 1.20
C ARG A 32 4.56 0.77 -0.22
N SER A 33 5.57 0.36 -1.00
CA SER A 33 5.81 0.92 -2.34
C SER A 33 4.63 0.73 -3.30
N PRO A 34 4.04 -0.46 -3.43
CA PRO A 34 2.95 -0.69 -4.37
C PRO A 34 1.64 0.02 -4.00
N VAL A 35 1.51 0.56 -2.78
CA VAL A 35 0.39 1.46 -2.42
C VAL A 35 0.41 2.70 -3.31
N PHE A 36 1.59 3.28 -3.55
CA PHE A 36 1.75 4.44 -4.42
C PHE A 36 1.51 4.09 -5.89
N GLU A 37 1.88 2.88 -6.33
CA GLU A 37 1.52 2.38 -7.67
C GLU A 37 0.01 2.29 -7.85
N CYS A 38 -0.72 1.83 -6.84
CA CYS A 38 -2.19 1.82 -6.86
C CYS A 38 -2.77 3.23 -6.98
N VAL A 39 -2.24 4.21 -6.23
CA VAL A 39 -2.67 5.61 -6.32
C VAL A 39 -2.42 6.17 -7.72
N ALA A 40 -1.23 5.95 -8.29
CA ALA A 40 -0.92 6.40 -9.64
C ALA A 40 -1.87 5.80 -10.70
N ILE A 41 -2.27 4.54 -10.54
CA ILE A 41 -3.28 3.92 -11.41
C ILE A 41 -4.67 4.56 -11.21
N LEU A 42 -5.04 4.88 -9.97
CA LEU A 42 -6.32 5.57 -9.70
C LEU A 42 -6.35 6.96 -10.34
N ASP A 43 -5.23 7.68 -10.32
CA ASP A 43 -5.10 8.99 -10.98
C ASP A 43 -5.34 8.85 -12.49
N VAL A 44 -4.67 7.90 -13.15
CA VAL A 44 -4.86 7.63 -14.59
C VAL A 44 -6.32 7.28 -14.91
N LEU A 45 -6.95 6.39 -14.14
CA LEU A 45 -8.34 5.99 -14.36
C LEU A 45 -9.33 7.15 -14.15
N LYS A 46 -9.02 8.07 -13.24
CA LYS A 46 -9.82 9.29 -13.06
C LYS A 46 -9.68 10.22 -14.27
N ASP A 47 -8.46 10.41 -14.76
CA ASP A 47 -8.17 11.27 -15.92
C ASP A 47 -8.80 10.72 -17.22
N GLU A 48 -8.88 9.39 -17.35
CA GLU A 48 -9.57 8.71 -18.45
C GLU A 48 -11.11 8.75 -18.32
N GLY A 49 -11.65 9.24 -17.20
CA GLY A 49 -13.08 9.31 -16.95
C GLY A 49 -13.73 7.98 -16.53
N GLU A 50 -12.92 6.93 -16.34
CA GLU A 50 -13.36 5.59 -15.86
C GLU A 50 -13.73 5.60 -14.37
N LEU A 51 -13.32 6.64 -13.64
CA LEU A 51 -13.47 6.73 -12.20
C LEU A 51 -13.99 8.11 -11.78
N ASP A 52 -15.21 8.15 -11.26
CA ASP A 52 -15.81 9.37 -10.75
C ASP A 52 -15.09 9.89 -9.49
N ASN A 53 -15.27 11.19 -9.20
CA ASN A 53 -14.60 11.85 -8.08
C ASN A 53 -14.89 11.19 -6.72
N ASN A 54 -16.09 10.67 -6.49
CA ASN A 54 -16.46 10.08 -5.21
C ASN A 54 -15.77 8.72 -5.01
N LYS A 55 -15.76 7.87 -6.05
CA LYS A 55 -15.03 6.60 -6.03
C LYS A 55 -13.53 6.81 -5.92
N PHE A 56 -13.00 7.78 -6.66
CA PHE A 56 -11.58 8.11 -6.62
C PHE A 56 -11.19 8.51 -5.21
N ARG A 57 -11.96 9.42 -4.60
CA ARG A 57 -11.69 9.89 -3.25
C ARG A 57 -11.74 8.75 -2.24
N SER A 58 -12.75 7.89 -2.31
CA SER A 58 -12.88 6.72 -1.43
C SER A 58 -11.66 5.79 -1.53
N PHE A 59 -11.19 5.46 -2.74
CA PHE A 59 -10.01 4.62 -2.92
C PHE A 59 -8.71 5.32 -2.51
N TYR A 60 -8.58 6.61 -2.82
CA TYR A 60 -7.42 7.41 -2.44
C TYR A 60 -7.28 7.49 -0.92
N ASP A 61 -8.36 7.79 -0.20
CA ASP A 61 -8.37 7.89 1.26
C ASP A 61 -7.96 6.56 1.90
N GLY A 62 -8.48 5.43 1.39
CA GLY A 62 -8.08 4.11 1.85
C GLY A 62 -6.59 3.79 1.58
N ALA A 63 -6.07 4.18 0.42
CA ALA A 63 -4.66 3.99 0.10
C ALA A 63 -3.74 4.88 0.97
N GLU A 64 -4.16 6.12 1.23
CA GLU A 64 -3.44 7.05 2.11
C GLU A 64 -3.39 6.52 3.55
N GLU A 65 -4.53 6.08 4.09
CA GLU A 65 -4.62 5.47 5.41
C GLU A 65 -3.71 4.24 5.51
N LEU A 66 -3.78 3.33 4.53
CA LEU A 66 -2.93 2.15 4.48
C LEU A 66 -1.44 2.50 4.48
N SER A 67 -1.02 3.49 3.67
CA SER A 67 0.37 3.96 3.64
C SER A 67 0.83 4.52 4.99
N LYS A 68 -0.02 5.27 5.69
CA LYS A 68 0.24 5.82 7.03
C LYS A 68 0.38 4.71 8.08
N ILE A 69 -0.49 3.71 8.04
CA ILE A 69 -0.43 2.54 8.94
C ILE A 69 0.88 1.77 8.74
N ILE A 70 1.21 1.42 7.49
CA ILE A 70 2.45 0.68 7.18
C ILE A 70 3.68 1.48 7.62
N PHE A 71 3.70 2.79 7.37
CA PHE A 71 4.77 3.67 7.81
C PHE A 71 4.94 3.69 9.34
N ALA A 72 3.84 3.76 10.08
CA ALA A 72 3.86 3.71 11.54
C ALA A 72 4.44 2.38 12.05
N ILE A 73 4.12 1.25 11.41
CA ILE A 73 4.69 -0.06 11.74
C ILE A 73 6.21 -0.07 11.47
N ILE A 74 6.65 0.41 10.31
CA ILE A 74 8.09 0.50 9.96
C ILE A 74 8.86 1.31 11.00
N LYS A 75 8.30 2.44 11.47
CA LYS A 75 8.90 3.27 12.51
C LYS A 75 9.03 2.56 13.86
N LYS A 76 8.06 1.71 14.23
CA LYS A 76 8.12 0.92 15.47
C LYS A 76 9.16 -0.22 15.43
N LEU A 77 9.64 -0.58 14.25
CA LEU A 77 10.67 -1.61 14.04
C LEU A 77 12.09 -1.01 13.90
N GLN A 78 12.24 0.30 14.10
CA GLN A 78 13.55 0.94 14.26
C GLN A 78 14.18 0.61 15.61
#